data_AF-A0A3D8HG56-F1
#
_entry.id   AF-A0A3D8HG56-F1
#
_cell.length_a   1.000
_cell.length_b   1.000
_cell.length_c   1.000
_cell.angle_alpha   90.00
_cell.angle_beta   90.00
_cell.angle_gamma   90.00
#
_symmetry.space_group_name_H-M   'P 1'
#
loop_
_entity.id
_entity.type
_entity.pdbx_description
1 polymer ?
#
loop_
_entity_poly.entity_id
_entity_poly.type
_entity_poly.pdbx_seq_one_letter_code
_entity_poly.pdbx_strand_id
1 'polypeptide(L)'
;MKFKLIALFITLCLGFTGCSDDETPEPRPTRTILVYMMANNSLDSYAAKNIASMVEGATAKNLNGGNLIVYYAPKGSNPELLQIKEENGIVNKFHIKDYEKQNSADPSVMLSVIKEVISLYPADSYGLDLWSHGTAWLPSDYQNMLKAFGQDGSNWLEIDDLAKGLPDHVFDFILFDACYMASVECTYELRNKADYILASPTETMADGWPYAQMMPQLFATDLQLEKVGETFYNYYLNDSYPYATVSLTKTSELENLKNAVHDILADKTESDIYGINLSEMQQLEYLYRSPGMLYDMADYIKQLATAEQYSNFTDCLEKAVLYKAHTPKAYYAYGYPSNALPVNSYCGLTVFVPQPKQSFSKIFDWYKERVSWYKAVYE
;
A
#
# COMPACT_ATOMS: atom_id res chain seq x y z
N MET A 1 -10.70 -35.19 -93.42
CA MET A 1 -10.85 -33.81 -92.91
C MET A 1 -10.68 -33.83 -91.40
N LYS A 2 -9.86 -32.89 -90.91
CA LYS A 2 -9.44 -32.70 -89.51
C LYS A 2 -10.64 -32.41 -88.59
N PHE A 3 -10.57 -32.79 -87.31
CA PHE A 3 -10.74 -31.88 -86.16
C PHE A 3 -10.32 -32.60 -84.86
N LYS A 4 -9.34 -32.02 -84.16
CA LYS A 4 -8.88 -32.44 -82.82
C LYS A 4 -9.83 -31.85 -81.77
N LEU A 5 -10.35 -32.68 -80.85
CA LEU A 5 -11.06 -32.22 -79.66
C LEU A 5 -10.02 -31.73 -78.62
N ILE A 6 -10.12 -30.47 -78.20
CA ILE A 6 -9.43 -29.92 -77.04
C ILE A 6 -10.49 -29.79 -75.95
N ALA A 7 -10.33 -30.56 -74.86
CA ALA A 7 -11.17 -30.43 -73.68
C ALA A 7 -10.60 -29.31 -72.79
N LEU A 8 -11.39 -28.25 -72.59
CA LEU A 8 -11.06 -27.12 -71.73
C LEU A 8 -11.65 -27.37 -70.33
N PHE A 9 -10.78 -27.49 -69.33
CA PHE A 9 -11.12 -27.52 -67.91
C PHE A 9 -11.55 -26.10 -67.48
N ILE A 10 -12.78 -25.93 -66.98
CA ILE A 10 -13.21 -24.73 -66.26
C ILE A 10 -13.53 -25.17 -64.83
N THR A 11 -12.56 -24.96 -63.94
CA THR A 11 -12.74 -25.10 -62.50
C THR A 11 -13.40 -23.83 -61.99
N LEU A 12 -14.63 -23.96 -61.49
CA LEU A 12 -15.43 -22.88 -60.93
C LEU A 12 -14.91 -22.54 -59.52
N CYS A 13 -14.03 -21.54 -59.39
CA CYS A 13 -13.64 -20.98 -58.10
C CYS A 13 -14.76 -20.07 -57.58
N LEU A 14 -15.64 -20.62 -56.72
CA LEU A 14 -16.54 -19.84 -55.88
C LEU A 14 -15.71 -19.16 -54.79
N GLY A 15 -15.48 -17.85 -54.94
CA GLY A 15 -14.90 -17.01 -53.91
C GLY A 15 -15.91 -16.77 -52.79
N PHE A 16 -15.68 -17.37 -51.63
CA PHE A 16 -16.24 -16.88 -50.37
C PHE A 16 -15.40 -15.70 -49.91
N THR A 17 -15.86 -14.48 -50.19
CA THR A 17 -15.40 -13.27 -49.50
C THR A 17 -16.00 -13.28 -48.10
N GLY A 18 -15.29 -13.88 -47.15
CA GLY A 18 -15.54 -13.64 -45.74
C GLY A 18 -14.96 -12.27 -45.38
N CYS A 19 -15.82 -11.32 -45.01
CA CYS A 19 -15.39 -10.12 -44.28
C CYS A 19 -14.82 -10.61 -42.94
N SER A 20 -13.50 -10.63 -42.82
CA SER A 20 -12.87 -10.50 -41.51
C SER A 20 -12.97 -9.02 -41.15
N ASP A 21 -13.77 -8.70 -40.15
CA ASP A 21 -13.61 -7.46 -39.42
C ASP A 21 -12.21 -7.52 -38.80
N ASP A 22 -11.24 -6.86 -39.45
CA ASP A 22 -9.95 -6.54 -38.85
C ASP A 22 -10.23 -5.46 -37.78
N GLU A 23 -10.83 -5.86 -36.66
CA GLU A 23 -10.72 -5.11 -35.43
C GLU A 23 -9.25 -5.15 -35.03
N THR A 24 -8.51 -4.11 -35.39
CA THR A 24 -7.21 -3.85 -34.76
C THR A 24 -7.43 -3.89 -33.26
N PRO A 25 -6.83 -4.83 -32.51
CA PRO A 25 -7.07 -4.93 -31.08
C PRO A 25 -6.76 -3.57 -30.47
N GLU A 26 -7.73 -3.01 -29.74
CA GLU A 26 -7.50 -1.74 -29.06
C GLU A 26 -6.23 -1.88 -28.21
N PRO A 27 -5.34 -0.87 -28.24
CA PRO A 27 -4.11 -0.93 -27.47
C PRO A 27 -4.45 -1.16 -26.01
N ARG A 28 -3.85 -2.21 -25.42
CA ARG A 28 -4.08 -2.57 -24.04
C ARG A 28 -3.70 -1.37 -23.14
N PRO A 29 -4.54 -1.03 -22.14
CA PRO A 29 -4.20 0.00 -21.16
C PRO A 29 -2.84 -0.26 -20.51
N THR A 30 -2.06 0.80 -20.32
CA THR A 30 -0.70 0.72 -19.76
C THR A 30 -0.71 0.26 -18.31
N ARG A 31 -1.61 0.81 -17.49
CA ARG A 31 -1.75 0.47 -16.07
C ARG A 31 -3.21 0.49 -15.64
N THR A 32 -3.59 -0.46 -14.78
CA THR A 32 -4.84 -0.40 -14.01
C THR A 32 -4.50 -0.15 -12.56
N ILE A 33 -5.02 0.93 -11.98
CA ILE A 33 -4.92 1.21 -10.54
C ILE A 33 -6.27 0.91 -9.90
N LEU A 34 -6.24 0.04 -8.89
CA LEU A 34 -7.37 -0.20 -8.00
C LEU A 34 -7.19 0.61 -6.73
N VAL A 35 -8.15 1.48 -6.40
CA VAL A 35 -8.27 2.07 -5.08
C VAL A 35 -9.31 1.27 -4.29
N TYR A 36 -8.87 0.59 -3.24
CA TYR A 36 -9.69 -0.27 -2.41
C TYR A 36 -10.04 0.45 -1.10
N MET A 37 -11.21 1.10 -1.08
CA MET A 37 -11.68 1.92 0.03
C MET A 37 -12.57 1.11 0.98
N MET A 38 -11.99 0.68 2.10
CA MET A 38 -12.74 0.11 3.23
C MET A 38 -13.27 1.26 4.08
N ALA A 39 -14.43 1.79 3.69
CA ALA A 39 -14.96 3.05 4.23
C ALA A 39 -16.15 2.84 5.20
N ASN A 40 -16.53 1.61 5.51
CA ASN A 40 -17.61 1.29 6.46
C ASN A 40 -17.15 1.52 7.91
N ASN A 41 -16.75 2.75 8.22
CA ASN A 41 -16.19 3.20 9.48
C ASN A 41 -16.33 4.72 9.64
N SER A 42 -15.54 5.34 10.51
CA SER A 42 -15.61 6.77 10.80
C SER A 42 -15.03 7.67 9.70
N LEU A 43 -14.31 7.12 8.72
CA LEU A 43 -13.65 7.88 7.67
C LEU A 43 -14.51 8.02 6.40
N ASP A 44 -15.70 7.42 6.33
CA ASP A 44 -16.55 7.38 5.12
C ASP A 44 -16.70 8.72 4.38
N SER A 45 -16.87 9.81 5.12
CA SER A 45 -16.96 11.15 4.54
C SER A 45 -15.70 11.60 3.78
N TYR A 46 -14.52 11.14 4.21
CA TYR A 46 -13.24 11.42 3.56
C TYR A 46 -13.06 10.57 2.30
N ALA A 47 -13.50 9.31 2.29
CA ALA A 47 -13.52 8.50 1.07
C ALA A 47 -14.29 9.21 -0.06
N ALA A 48 -15.45 9.80 0.23
CA ALA A 48 -16.21 10.58 -0.74
C ALA A 48 -15.44 11.82 -1.26
N LYS A 49 -14.69 12.52 -0.39
CA LYS A 49 -13.83 13.63 -0.79
C LYS A 49 -12.65 13.16 -1.65
N ASN A 50 -12.04 12.02 -1.31
CA ASN A 50 -10.93 11.46 -2.07
C ASN A 50 -11.37 11.01 -3.46
N ILE A 51 -12.55 10.38 -3.59
CA ILE A 51 -13.17 10.08 -4.89
C ILE A 51 -13.40 11.37 -5.71
N ALA A 52 -13.86 12.45 -5.07
CA ALA A 52 -14.00 13.75 -5.76
C ALA A 52 -12.65 14.30 -6.23
N SER A 53 -11.61 14.24 -5.40
CA SER A 53 -10.25 14.64 -5.79
C SER A 53 -9.67 13.77 -6.92
N MET A 54 -9.99 12.48 -6.96
CA MET A 54 -9.66 11.61 -8.09
C MET A 54 -10.35 12.08 -9.38
N VAL A 55 -11.64 12.45 -9.32
CA VAL A 55 -12.36 13.02 -10.47
C VAL A 55 -11.71 14.32 -10.94
N GLU A 56 -11.21 15.17 -10.04
CA GLU A 56 -10.47 16.37 -10.42
C GLU A 56 -9.15 16.06 -11.15
N GLY A 57 -8.46 14.98 -10.77
CA GLY A 57 -7.16 14.59 -11.32
C GLY A 57 -7.18 13.66 -12.53
N ALA A 58 -8.26 12.89 -12.74
CA ALA A 58 -8.31 11.77 -13.68
C ALA A 58 -8.70 12.16 -15.13
N THR A 59 -8.08 13.22 -15.65
CA THR A 59 -8.18 13.57 -17.08
C THR A 59 -7.58 12.45 -17.95
N ALA A 60 -8.02 12.32 -19.20
CA ALA A 60 -7.48 11.33 -20.14
C ALA A 60 -5.96 11.45 -20.29
N LYS A 61 -5.44 12.68 -20.27
CA LYS A 61 -4.00 12.96 -20.28
C LYS A 61 -3.31 12.43 -19.01
N ASN A 62 -3.88 12.68 -17.84
CA ASN A 62 -3.27 12.28 -16.57
C ASN A 62 -3.34 10.75 -16.36
N LEU A 63 -4.38 10.08 -16.85
CA LEU A 63 -4.47 8.62 -16.79
C LEU A 63 -3.57 7.91 -17.81
N ASN A 64 -3.04 8.61 -18.81
CA ASN A 64 -2.07 8.08 -19.77
C ASN A 64 -2.53 6.75 -20.43
N GLY A 65 -3.81 6.68 -20.78
CA GLY A 65 -4.43 5.47 -21.35
C GLY A 65 -4.68 4.33 -20.35
N GLY A 66 -4.47 4.55 -19.05
CA GLY A 66 -4.73 3.60 -17.98
C GLY A 66 -6.16 3.64 -17.42
N ASN A 67 -6.46 2.70 -16.52
CA ASN A 67 -7.75 2.59 -15.84
C ASN A 67 -7.63 2.96 -14.37
N LEU A 68 -8.47 3.87 -13.90
CA LEU A 68 -8.67 4.13 -12.48
C LEU A 68 -9.97 3.49 -12.00
N ILE A 69 -9.85 2.46 -11.18
CA ILE A 69 -10.97 1.68 -10.64
C ILE A 69 -11.04 1.88 -9.14
N VAL A 70 -12.24 2.10 -8.61
CA VAL A 70 -12.46 2.29 -7.17
C VAL A 70 -13.45 1.25 -6.69
N TYR A 71 -13.00 0.40 -5.77
CA TYR A 71 -13.90 -0.41 -4.93
C TYR A 71 -14.23 0.41 -3.69
N TYR A 72 -15.49 0.81 -3.53
CA TYR A 72 -15.94 1.65 -2.43
C TYR A 72 -16.93 0.88 -1.56
N ALA A 73 -16.55 0.62 -0.30
CA ALA A 73 -17.42 0.01 0.70
C ALA A 73 -17.87 1.07 1.74
N PRO A 74 -18.93 1.85 1.47
CA PRO A 74 -19.39 2.95 2.33
C PRO A 74 -19.98 2.48 3.66
N LYS A 75 -20.15 3.44 4.59
CA LYS A 75 -20.87 3.18 5.83
C LYS A 75 -22.37 3.00 5.61
N GLY A 76 -22.89 1.85 6.02
CA GLY A 76 -24.34 1.58 6.08
C GLY A 76 -25.00 1.27 4.72
N SER A 77 -24.22 1.12 3.66
CA SER A 77 -24.68 0.74 2.32
C SER A 77 -23.83 -0.41 1.77
N ASN A 78 -24.29 -1.03 0.68
CA ASN A 78 -23.53 -2.08 0.01
C ASN A 78 -22.31 -1.50 -0.73
N PRO A 79 -21.22 -2.27 -0.91
CA PRO A 79 -20.09 -1.84 -1.72
C PRO A 79 -20.44 -1.72 -3.20
N GLU A 80 -19.71 -0.87 -3.92
CA GLU A 80 -19.81 -0.71 -5.37
C GLU A 80 -18.42 -0.64 -6.04
N LEU A 81 -18.39 -0.95 -7.34
CA LEU A 81 -17.24 -0.77 -8.21
C LEU A 81 -17.49 0.40 -9.15
N LEU A 82 -16.55 1.33 -9.19
CA LEU A 82 -16.60 2.53 -10.02
C LEU A 82 -15.38 2.57 -10.95
N GLN A 83 -15.57 3.12 -12.15
CA GLN A 83 -14.47 3.58 -12.99
C GLN A 83 -14.48 5.11 -13.02
N ILE A 84 -13.33 5.74 -12.76
CA ILE A 84 -13.19 7.18 -12.94
C ILE A 84 -12.43 7.42 -14.25
N LYS A 85 -13.03 8.15 -15.18
CA LYS A 85 -12.43 8.46 -16.47
C LYS A 85 -13.00 9.74 -17.07
N GLU A 86 -12.32 10.27 -18.08
CA GLU A 86 -12.82 11.34 -18.93
C GLU A 86 -13.65 10.79 -20.09
N GLU A 87 -14.87 11.30 -20.26
CA GLU A 87 -15.71 11.04 -21.43
C GLU A 87 -16.27 12.37 -21.95
N ASN A 88 -16.15 12.61 -23.25
CA ASN A 88 -16.57 13.87 -23.90
C ASN A 88 -15.99 15.15 -23.24
N GLY A 89 -14.74 15.09 -22.78
CA GLY A 89 -14.05 16.23 -22.15
C GLY A 89 -14.42 16.47 -20.69
N ILE A 90 -15.19 15.58 -20.06
CA ILE A 90 -15.62 15.70 -18.67
C ILE A 90 -15.21 14.45 -17.90
N VAL A 91 -14.45 14.63 -16.82
CA VAL A 91 -14.13 13.54 -15.91
C VAL A 91 -15.33 13.23 -15.02
N ASN A 92 -15.72 11.97 -14.96
CA ASN A 92 -16.84 11.50 -14.14
C ASN A 92 -16.52 10.13 -13.52
N LYS A 93 -17.31 9.76 -12.51
CA LYS A 93 -17.40 8.40 -12.00
C LYS A 93 -18.50 7.63 -12.72
N PHE A 94 -18.16 6.46 -13.24
CA PHE A 94 -19.06 5.55 -13.94
C PHE A 94 -19.26 4.32 -13.07
N HIS A 95 -20.52 4.04 -12.75
CA HIS A 95 -20.86 2.83 -11.99
C HIS A 95 -20.65 1.59 -12.86
N ILE A 96 -19.94 0.60 -12.32
CA ILE A 96 -19.66 -0.67 -13.00
C ILE A 96 -20.50 -1.79 -12.42
N LYS A 97 -20.58 -1.87 -11.09
CA LYS A 97 -21.23 -3.00 -10.40
C LYS A 97 -21.58 -2.67 -8.96
N ASP A 98 -22.74 -3.10 -8.50
CA ASP A 98 -23.09 -3.24 -7.09
C ASP A 98 -22.65 -4.61 -6.56
N TYR A 99 -22.15 -4.65 -5.33
CA TYR A 99 -21.95 -5.90 -4.60
C TYR A 99 -23.11 -6.13 -3.64
N GLU A 100 -23.40 -7.39 -3.33
CA GLU A 100 -24.18 -7.70 -2.15
C GLU A 100 -23.40 -7.29 -0.89
N LYS A 101 -24.09 -7.21 0.26
CA LYS A 101 -23.43 -6.91 1.52
C LYS A 101 -22.31 -7.94 1.78
N GLN A 102 -21.08 -7.46 1.84
CA GLN A 102 -19.88 -8.26 2.06
C GLN A 102 -18.90 -7.50 2.95
N ASN A 103 -18.05 -8.24 3.68
CA ASN A 103 -17.02 -7.66 4.52
C ASN A 103 -15.82 -7.26 3.65
N SER A 104 -15.60 -5.96 3.45
CA SER A 104 -14.45 -5.44 2.70
C SER A 104 -13.11 -5.70 3.40
N ALA A 105 -13.13 -5.97 4.71
CA ALA A 105 -11.98 -6.40 5.50
C ALA A 105 -11.91 -7.94 5.63
N ASP A 106 -12.43 -8.69 4.65
CA ASP A 106 -12.23 -10.14 4.52
C ASP A 106 -11.21 -10.43 3.40
N PRO A 107 -10.17 -11.24 3.65
CA PRO A 107 -9.12 -11.49 2.67
C PRO A 107 -9.62 -12.19 1.40
N SER A 108 -10.65 -13.04 1.51
CA SER A 108 -11.24 -13.73 0.35
C SER A 108 -12.06 -12.76 -0.50
N VAL A 109 -12.76 -11.81 0.12
CA VAL A 109 -13.49 -10.75 -0.58
C VAL A 109 -12.51 -9.84 -1.31
N MET A 110 -11.44 -9.38 -0.64
CA MET A 110 -10.40 -8.57 -1.25
C MET A 110 -9.79 -9.25 -2.48
N LEU A 111 -9.37 -10.52 -2.34
CA LEU A 111 -8.80 -11.27 -3.45
C LEU A 111 -9.80 -11.45 -4.61
N SER A 112 -11.07 -11.67 -4.31
CA SER A 112 -12.13 -11.78 -5.32
C SER A 112 -12.31 -10.49 -6.10
N VAL A 113 -12.37 -9.34 -5.41
CA VAL A 113 -12.49 -8.02 -6.04
C VAL A 113 -11.27 -7.73 -6.91
N ILE A 114 -10.06 -7.97 -6.41
CA ILE A 114 -8.82 -7.77 -7.19
C ILE A 114 -8.84 -8.60 -8.47
N LYS A 115 -9.20 -9.89 -8.38
CA LYS A 115 -9.30 -10.77 -9.57
C LYS A 115 -10.37 -10.30 -10.55
N GLU A 116 -11.51 -9.83 -10.06
CA GLU A 116 -12.56 -9.27 -10.90
C GLU A 116 -12.08 -8.00 -11.64
N VAL A 117 -11.39 -7.09 -10.94
CA VAL A 117 -10.83 -5.88 -11.55
C VAL A 117 -9.78 -6.22 -12.61
N ILE A 118 -8.88 -7.15 -12.32
CA ILE A 118 -7.88 -7.63 -13.30
C ILE A 118 -8.56 -8.21 -14.55
N SER A 119 -9.65 -8.96 -14.37
CA SER A 119 -10.40 -9.56 -15.47
C SER A 119 -11.18 -8.55 -16.31
N LEU A 120 -11.77 -7.53 -15.68
CA LEU A 120 -12.56 -6.50 -16.36
C LEU A 120 -11.68 -5.43 -17.01
N TYR A 121 -10.53 -5.13 -16.41
CA TYR A 121 -9.61 -4.07 -16.82
C TYR A 121 -8.17 -4.60 -16.96
N PRO A 122 -7.92 -5.52 -17.91
CA PRO A 122 -6.58 -6.04 -18.15
C PRO A 122 -5.63 -4.92 -18.59
N ALA A 123 -4.48 -4.79 -17.94
CA ALA A 123 -3.45 -3.80 -18.26
C ALA A 123 -2.05 -4.43 -18.24
N ASP A 124 -1.06 -3.74 -18.81
CA ASP A 124 0.33 -4.23 -18.80
C ASP A 124 0.93 -4.27 -17.39
N SER A 125 0.48 -3.39 -16.49
CA SER A 125 0.81 -3.44 -15.08
C SER A 125 -0.31 -2.96 -14.15
N TYR A 126 -0.13 -3.15 -12.84
CA TYR A 126 -1.15 -2.86 -11.83
C TYR A 126 -0.60 -2.05 -10.67
N GLY A 127 -1.37 -1.09 -10.19
CA GLY A 127 -1.15 -0.41 -8.91
C GLY A 127 -2.29 -0.71 -7.95
N LEU A 128 -2.00 -0.72 -6.66
CA LEU A 128 -3.00 -0.84 -5.61
C LEU A 128 -2.87 0.30 -4.62
N ASP A 129 -3.99 0.92 -4.30
CA ASP A 129 -4.12 1.89 -3.22
C ASP A 129 -5.07 1.33 -2.16
N LEU A 130 -4.57 1.22 -0.95
CA LEU A 130 -5.20 0.62 0.21
C LEU A 130 -5.58 1.73 1.20
N TRP A 131 -6.88 2.06 1.22
CA TRP A 131 -7.41 3.21 1.95
C TRP A 131 -8.26 2.77 3.14
N SER A 132 -7.89 3.20 4.36
CA SER A 132 -8.66 3.02 5.61
C SER A 132 -7.86 3.55 6.83
N HIS A 133 -8.38 3.34 8.04
CA HIS A 133 -7.56 3.22 9.25
C HIS A 133 -6.46 2.14 9.12
N GLY A 134 -5.37 2.34 9.85
CA GLY A 134 -4.30 1.38 10.04
C GLY A 134 -3.62 1.54 11.41
N THR A 135 -3.14 0.45 12.00
CA THR A 135 -2.22 0.49 13.15
C THR A 135 -1.06 -0.48 12.96
N ALA A 136 -0.45 -0.45 11.76
CA ALA A 136 0.59 -1.39 11.34
C ALA A 136 0.12 -2.85 11.49
N TRP A 137 0.94 -3.71 12.10
CA TRP A 137 0.66 -5.12 12.33
C TRP A 137 -0.13 -5.40 13.61
N LEU A 138 -0.47 -4.38 14.42
CA LEU A 138 -1.03 -4.60 15.75
C LEU A 138 -2.36 -5.38 15.70
N PRO A 139 -2.54 -6.39 16.56
CA PRO A 139 -3.74 -7.22 16.58
C PRO A 139 -5.01 -6.44 16.89
N SER A 140 -6.11 -6.78 16.20
CA SER A 140 -7.38 -6.08 16.34
C SER A 140 -8.10 -6.28 17.68
N ASP A 141 -7.76 -7.33 18.43
CA ASP A 141 -8.40 -7.72 19.68
C ASP A 141 -7.66 -7.26 20.95
N TYR A 142 -6.52 -6.57 20.81
CA TYR A 142 -5.60 -6.37 21.93
C TYR A 142 -6.09 -5.36 22.99
N GLN A 143 -6.71 -4.23 22.63
CA GLN A 143 -7.09 -3.18 23.62
C GLN A 143 -8.36 -2.36 23.32
N ASN A 144 -9.35 -2.92 22.61
CA ASN A 144 -10.61 -2.25 22.20
C ASN A 144 -10.44 -1.01 21.28
N MET A 145 -9.23 -0.44 21.17
CA MET A 145 -8.90 0.74 20.37
C MET A 145 -7.70 0.56 19.44
N LEU A 146 -6.87 -0.46 19.63
CA LEU A 146 -5.77 -0.82 18.72
C LEU A 146 -6.29 -1.82 17.72
N LYS A 147 -6.24 -1.49 16.43
CA LYS A 147 -6.99 -2.19 15.40
C LYS A 147 -6.23 -2.12 14.09
N ALA A 148 -5.83 -3.31 13.59
CA ALA A 148 -4.99 -3.66 12.44
C ALA A 148 -5.16 -2.79 11.18
N PHE A 149 -5.10 -3.37 9.98
CA PHE A 149 -5.36 -2.61 8.76
C PHE A 149 -6.83 -2.75 8.35
N GLY A 150 -7.45 -1.71 7.77
CA GLY A 150 -8.73 -1.85 7.06
C GLY A 150 -9.94 -2.09 7.97
N GLN A 151 -10.86 -1.12 8.11
CA GLN A 151 -12.04 -1.28 8.95
C GLN A 151 -13.33 -1.43 8.15
N ASP A 152 -14.04 -2.54 8.38
CA ASP A 152 -15.43 -2.73 7.95
C ASP A 152 -16.31 -3.06 9.16
N GLY A 153 -16.99 -2.04 9.70
CA GLY A 153 -17.75 -2.13 10.93
C GLY A 153 -16.87 -2.55 12.11
N SER A 154 -17.02 -3.79 12.56
CA SER A 154 -16.20 -4.39 13.63
C SER A 154 -15.06 -5.26 13.12
N ASN A 155 -14.97 -5.52 11.81
CA ASN A 155 -13.96 -6.37 11.20
C ASN A 155 -12.72 -5.58 10.80
N TRP A 156 -11.58 -6.26 10.86
CA TRP A 156 -10.25 -5.74 10.54
C TRP A 156 -9.42 -6.78 9.81
N LEU A 157 -8.51 -6.34 8.94
CA LEU A 157 -7.51 -7.20 8.31
C LEU A 157 -6.24 -7.20 9.16
N GLU A 158 -5.98 -8.33 9.82
CA GLU A 158 -4.66 -8.62 10.38
C GLU A 158 -3.61 -8.63 9.26
N ILE A 159 -2.37 -8.30 9.55
CA ILE A 159 -1.36 -8.07 8.50
C ILE A 159 -1.10 -9.30 7.62
N ASP A 160 -1.14 -10.50 8.20
CA ASP A 160 -0.98 -11.75 7.47
C ASP A 160 -2.26 -12.16 6.73
N ASP A 161 -3.43 -11.72 7.19
CA ASP A 161 -4.68 -11.86 6.45
C ASP A 161 -4.73 -10.88 5.26
N LEU A 162 -4.26 -9.65 5.42
CA LEU A 162 -4.03 -8.72 4.30
C LEU A 162 -3.11 -9.36 3.26
N ALA A 163 -1.98 -9.95 3.68
CA ALA A 163 -1.10 -10.66 2.75
C ALA A 163 -1.80 -11.81 2.02
N LYS A 164 -2.68 -12.59 2.67
CA LYS A 164 -3.48 -13.63 2.01
C LYS A 164 -4.49 -13.06 1.00
N GLY A 165 -5.02 -11.87 1.26
CA GLY A 165 -5.96 -11.18 0.37
C GLY A 165 -5.33 -10.61 -0.90
N LEU A 166 -4.00 -10.48 -0.93
CA LEU A 166 -3.27 -9.93 -2.07
C LEU A 166 -2.57 -11.04 -2.88
N PRO A 167 -2.71 -11.04 -4.22
CA PRO A 167 -1.95 -11.95 -5.07
C PRO A 167 -0.45 -11.60 -5.08
N ASP A 168 0.40 -12.62 -5.20
CA ASP A 168 1.86 -12.44 -5.29
C ASP A 168 2.27 -11.85 -6.65
N HIS A 169 3.23 -10.93 -6.63
CA HIS A 169 3.92 -10.36 -7.79
C HIS A 169 3.00 -9.74 -8.84
N VAL A 170 1.88 -9.16 -8.41
CA VAL A 170 0.91 -8.52 -9.31
C VAL A 170 1.12 -7.02 -9.42
N PHE A 171 1.48 -6.35 -8.33
CA PHE A 171 1.46 -4.90 -8.28
C PHE A 171 2.86 -4.30 -8.48
N ASP A 172 2.97 -3.30 -9.36
CA ASP A 172 4.15 -2.44 -9.42
C ASP A 172 4.31 -1.73 -8.06
N PHE A 173 3.20 -1.31 -7.45
CA PHE A 173 3.22 -0.65 -6.15
C PHE A 173 1.96 -0.90 -5.33
N ILE A 174 2.13 -0.84 -4.01
CA ILE A 174 1.06 -0.64 -3.04
C ILE A 174 1.26 0.73 -2.39
N LEU A 175 0.25 1.59 -2.47
CA LEU A 175 0.15 2.83 -1.71
C LEU A 175 -0.78 2.60 -0.53
N PHE A 176 -0.36 2.99 0.67
CA PHE A 176 -1.22 2.99 1.85
C PHE A 176 -1.68 4.41 2.19
N ASP A 177 -2.96 4.68 1.96
CA ASP A 177 -3.67 5.82 2.56
C ASP A 177 -4.22 5.38 3.93
N ALA A 178 -3.27 5.08 4.83
CA ALA A 178 -3.50 4.58 6.17
C ALA A 178 -2.31 4.85 7.10
N CYS A 179 -2.59 5.00 8.39
CA CYS A 179 -1.59 5.26 9.41
C CYS A 179 -0.64 4.08 9.63
N TYR A 180 0.62 4.39 9.95
CA TYR A 180 1.65 3.45 10.44
C TYR A 180 2.07 2.30 9.51
N MET A 181 1.59 2.27 8.26
CA MET A 181 1.85 1.14 7.36
C MET A 181 3.29 1.09 6.84
N ALA A 182 4.09 2.14 7.02
CA ALA A 182 5.56 2.05 6.85
C ALA A 182 6.23 1.50 8.11
N SER A 183 5.86 0.27 8.47
CA SER A 183 6.53 -0.57 9.45
C SER A 183 7.31 -1.65 8.69
N VAL A 184 8.51 -1.99 9.16
CA VAL A 184 9.33 -3.04 8.52
C VAL A 184 8.59 -4.39 8.51
N GLU A 185 7.75 -4.63 9.51
CA GLU A 185 6.92 -5.83 9.58
C GLU A 185 5.83 -5.85 8.53
N CYS A 186 5.14 -4.72 8.32
CA CYS A 186 4.13 -4.61 7.27
C CYS A 186 4.76 -4.73 5.88
N THR A 187 5.86 -4.01 5.62
CA THR A 187 6.51 -4.06 4.30
C THR A 187 7.12 -5.42 4.02
N TYR A 188 7.69 -6.10 5.03
CA TYR A 188 8.22 -7.44 4.88
C TYR A 188 7.12 -8.49 4.67
N GLU A 189 6.01 -8.43 5.41
CA GLU A 189 4.87 -9.34 5.20
C GLU A 189 4.32 -9.24 3.77
N LEU A 190 4.36 -8.04 3.18
CA LEU A 190 3.86 -7.74 1.84
C LEU A 190 4.92 -7.78 0.74
N ARG A 191 6.17 -8.17 1.05
CA ARG A 191 7.31 -8.05 0.12
C ARG A 191 7.16 -8.79 -1.20
N ASN A 192 6.35 -9.85 -1.22
CA ASN A 192 6.08 -10.62 -2.44
C ASN A 192 4.84 -10.13 -3.20
N LYS A 193 4.12 -9.13 -2.69
CA LYS A 193 2.85 -8.65 -3.27
C LYS A 193 3.06 -7.52 -4.27
N ALA A 194 4.07 -6.68 -4.02
CA ALA A 194 4.39 -5.54 -4.87
C ALA A 194 5.90 -5.28 -4.95
N ASP A 195 6.36 -4.63 -6.01
CA ASP A 195 7.77 -4.20 -6.15
C ASP A 195 8.12 -3.03 -5.22
N TYR A 196 7.14 -2.15 -4.99
CA TYR A 196 7.29 -0.96 -4.16
C TYR A 196 6.12 -0.78 -3.18
N ILE A 197 6.40 -0.24 -2.00
CA ILE A 197 5.38 0.13 -1.00
C ILE A 197 5.61 1.57 -0.58
N LEU A 198 4.58 2.41 -0.77
CA LEU A 198 4.58 3.81 -0.38
C LEU A 198 3.62 4.00 0.81
N ALA A 199 4.13 4.45 1.96
CA ALA A 199 3.34 4.51 3.19
C ALA A 199 3.88 5.56 4.18
N SER A 200 3.08 5.84 5.22
CA SER A 200 3.48 6.67 6.36
C SER A 200 3.89 5.79 7.55
N PRO A 201 5.03 6.07 8.23
CA PRO A 201 5.39 5.43 9.50
C PRO A 201 4.61 6.00 10.70
N THR A 202 3.92 7.13 10.54
CA THR A 202 3.14 7.79 11.60
C THR A 202 1.64 7.84 11.23
N GLU A 203 0.83 8.54 12.01
CA GLU A 203 -0.52 8.90 11.57
C GLU A 203 -0.47 9.79 10.33
N THR A 204 -1.46 9.59 9.45
CA THR A 204 -1.75 10.48 8.32
C THR A 204 -2.93 11.38 8.68
N MET A 205 -3.03 12.55 8.04
CA MET A 205 -4.19 13.41 8.21
C MET A 205 -5.41 12.76 7.56
N ALA A 206 -6.60 13.00 8.12
CA ALA A 206 -7.83 12.35 7.66
C ALA A 206 -8.21 12.66 6.20
N ASP A 207 -7.72 13.78 5.64
CA ASP A 207 -7.92 14.11 4.23
C ASP A 207 -7.12 13.18 3.27
N GLY A 208 -6.14 12.42 3.77
CA GLY A 208 -5.43 11.40 3.02
C GLY A 208 -4.49 11.92 1.94
N TRP A 209 -4.26 11.14 0.88
CA TRP A 209 -3.32 11.54 -0.17
C TRP A 209 -3.91 12.60 -1.12
N PRO A 210 -3.10 13.51 -1.70
CA PRO A 210 -3.57 14.53 -2.63
C PRO A 210 -3.81 13.95 -4.05
N TYR A 211 -4.85 13.12 -4.19
CA TYR A 211 -5.18 12.35 -5.40
C TYR A 211 -5.12 13.15 -6.70
N ALA A 212 -5.72 14.34 -6.73
CA ALA A 212 -5.70 15.19 -7.92
C ALA A 212 -4.29 15.50 -8.43
N GLN A 213 -3.33 15.69 -7.53
CA GLN A 213 -1.96 16.11 -7.84
C GLN A 213 -1.06 14.92 -8.20
N MET A 214 -1.26 13.78 -7.55
CA MET A 214 -0.43 12.59 -7.77
C MET A 214 -0.88 11.72 -8.95
N MET A 215 -2.14 11.85 -9.41
CA MET A 215 -2.69 11.04 -10.49
C MET A 215 -1.77 10.89 -11.73
N PRO A 216 -1.23 11.98 -12.33
CA PRO A 216 -0.35 11.85 -13.49
C PRO A 216 0.96 11.09 -13.22
N GLN A 217 1.43 11.06 -11.96
CA GLN A 217 2.65 10.35 -11.58
C GLN A 217 2.41 8.85 -11.44
N LEU A 218 1.25 8.46 -10.89
CA LEU A 218 0.87 7.06 -10.73
C LEU A 218 0.64 6.33 -12.07
N PHE A 219 0.17 7.07 -13.08
CA PHE A 219 -0.06 6.57 -14.44
C PHE A 219 1.09 6.85 -15.43
N ALA A 220 2.19 7.45 -14.97
CA ALA A 220 3.35 7.70 -15.81
C ALA A 220 3.92 6.37 -16.35
N THR A 221 4.32 6.37 -17.62
CA THR A 221 5.04 5.23 -18.24
C THR A 221 6.38 4.98 -17.54
N ASP A 222 7.12 6.05 -17.27
CA ASP A 222 8.31 6.04 -16.41
C ASP A 222 7.87 6.29 -14.96
N LEU A 223 7.58 5.20 -14.25
CA LEU A 223 7.04 5.24 -12.90
C LEU A 223 8.13 5.70 -11.91
N GLN A 224 7.98 6.93 -11.39
CA GLN A 224 8.89 7.53 -10.42
C GLN A 224 8.13 7.81 -9.11
N LEU A 225 7.94 6.76 -8.30
CA LEU A 225 7.14 6.83 -7.07
C LEU A 225 7.69 7.82 -6.03
N GLU A 226 8.98 8.18 -6.12
CA GLU A 226 9.59 9.20 -5.25
C GLU A 226 8.88 10.53 -5.40
N LYS A 227 8.46 10.87 -6.62
CA LYS A 227 7.71 12.10 -6.92
C LYS A 227 6.31 12.10 -6.30
N VAL A 228 5.72 10.92 -6.14
CA VAL A 228 4.44 10.74 -5.42
C VAL A 228 4.64 11.06 -3.95
N GLY A 229 5.70 10.52 -3.34
CA GLY A 229 6.11 10.85 -1.98
C GLY A 229 6.42 12.34 -1.79
N GLU A 230 7.16 12.95 -2.72
CA GLU A 230 7.44 14.40 -2.74
C GLU A 230 6.17 15.23 -2.84
N THR A 231 5.21 14.81 -3.66
CA THR A 231 3.92 15.51 -3.81
C THR A 231 3.13 15.47 -2.52
N PHE A 232 3.03 14.31 -1.87
CA PHE A 232 2.40 14.17 -0.55
C PHE A 232 3.08 15.04 0.51
N TYR A 233 4.41 14.97 0.60
CA TYR A 233 5.17 15.77 1.55
C TYR A 233 4.95 17.27 1.34
N ASN A 234 5.09 17.74 0.09
CA ASN A 234 4.94 19.16 -0.23
C ASN A 234 3.50 19.66 -0.06
N TYR A 235 2.50 18.80 -0.30
CA TYR A 235 1.10 19.13 -0.08
C TYR A 235 0.89 19.52 1.39
N TYR A 236 1.27 18.64 2.31
CA TYR A 236 1.10 18.90 3.74
C TYR A 236 2.05 19.97 4.27
N LEU A 237 3.29 20.06 3.77
CA LEU A 237 4.22 21.12 4.17
C LEU A 237 3.60 22.53 4.01
N ASN A 238 2.73 22.70 3.01
CA ASN A 238 2.03 23.95 2.70
C ASN A 238 0.58 24.01 3.22
N ASP A 239 0.13 23.00 3.96
CA ASP A 239 -1.21 22.94 4.54
C ASP A 239 -1.31 23.65 5.89
N SER A 240 -2.54 23.89 6.36
CA SER A 240 -2.81 24.42 7.70
C SER A 240 -2.43 23.43 8.81
N TYR A 241 -2.39 22.14 8.51
CA TYR A 241 -1.90 21.06 9.37
C TYR A 241 -0.62 20.46 8.77
N PRO A 242 0.55 21.09 8.97
CA PRO A 242 1.78 20.74 8.27
C PRO A 242 2.47 19.52 8.87
N TYR A 243 1.81 18.38 8.74
CA TYR A 243 2.22 17.10 9.30
C TYR A 243 2.21 16.04 8.20
N ALA A 244 3.39 15.62 7.79
CA ALA A 244 3.56 14.50 6.87
C ALA A 244 4.80 13.71 7.26
N THR A 245 4.66 12.39 7.21
CA THR A 245 5.79 11.47 7.11
C THR A 245 5.47 10.47 6.01
N VAL A 246 6.46 10.13 5.20
CA VAL A 246 6.28 9.24 4.05
C VAL A 246 7.59 8.55 3.71
N SER A 247 7.51 7.28 3.32
CA SER A 247 8.64 6.55 2.75
C SER A 247 8.22 5.67 1.59
N LEU A 248 9.15 5.48 0.65
CA LEU A 248 9.06 4.48 -0.41
C LEU A 248 10.03 3.34 -0.09
N THR A 249 9.47 2.14 0.05
CA THR A 249 10.21 0.90 0.25
C THR A 249 10.26 0.10 -1.04
N LYS A 250 11.45 -0.31 -1.47
CA LYS A 250 11.70 -1.28 -2.55
C LYS A 250 11.76 -2.69 -1.96
N THR A 251 10.75 -3.50 -2.23
CA THR A 251 10.54 -4.77 -1.53
C THR A 251 11.61 -5.82 -1.84
N SER A 252 12.20 -5.77 -3.04
CA SER A 252 13.26 -6.69 -3.46
C SER A 252 14.53 -6.58 -2.61
N GLU A 253 14.73 -5.47 -1.89
CA GLU A 253 15.91 -5.25 -1.02
C GLU A 253 15.64 -5.65 0.44
N LEU A 254 14.39 -6.00 0.79
CA LEU A 254 14.02 -6.32 2.16
C LEU A 254 14.68 -7.60 2.67
N GLU A 255 15.04 -8.56 1.81
CA GLU A 255 15.83 -9.73 2.22
C GLU A 255 17.26 -9.35 2.65
N ASN A 256 17.89 -8.38 1.97
CA ASN A 256 19.20 -7.87 2.34
C ASN A 256 19.14 -7.12 3.67
N LEU A 257 18.14 -6.25 3.84
CA LEU A 257 17.88 -5.54 5.09
C LEU A 257 17.63 -6.51 6.25
N LYS A 258 16.79 -7.52 6.02
CA LYS A 258 16.50 -8.58 7.00
C LYS A 258 17.75 -9.31 7.43
N ASN A 259 18.63 -9.70 6.49
CA ASN A 259 19.88 -10.40 6.84
C ASN A 259 20.79 -9.52 7.72
N ALA A 260 20.95 -8.23 7.38
CA ALA A 260 21.74 -7.30 8.19
C ALA A 260 21.18 -7.14 9.61
N VAL A 261 19.85 -7.12 9.76
CA VAL A 261 19.19 -7.05 11.07
C VAL A 261 19.34 -8.37 11.83
N HIS A 262 19.15 -9.51 11.17
CA HIS A 262 19.34 -10.82 11.77
C HIS A 262 20.76 -10.97 12.34
N ASP A 263 21.79 -10.60 11.59
CA ASP A 263 23.18 -10.68 12.03
C ASP A 263 23.46 -9.81 13.28
N ILE A 264 22.67 -8.76 13.51
CA ILE A 264 22.77 -7.88 14.69
C ILE A 264 22.05 -8.48 15.89
N LEU A 265 20.92 -9.15 15.66
CA LEU A 265 20.04 -9.64 16.72
C LEU A 265 20.34 -11.08 17.13
N ALA A 266 21.00 -11.87 16.27
CA ALA A 266 21.26 -13.29 16.47
C ALA A 266 22.05 -13.63 17.75
N ASP A 267 22.89 -12.71 18.24
CA ASP A 267 23.67 -12.87 19.47
C ASP A 267 23.06 -12.13 20.68
N LYS A 268 21.92 -11.48 20.52
CA LYS A 268 21.26 -10.70 21.59
C LYS A 268 20.29 -11.56 22.38
N THR A 269 20.41 -11.50 23.70
CA THR A 269 19.46 -12.14 24.62
C THR A 269 18.22 -11.27 24.82
N GLU A 270 17.15 -11.86 25.38
CA GLU A 270 15.99 -11.08 25.86
C GLU A 270 16.42 -9.94 26.80
N SER A 271 17.44 -10.16 27.64
CA SER A 271 17.93 -9.13 28.57
C SER A 271 18.60 -7.96 27.85
N ASP A 272 19.29 -8.22 26.73
CA ASP A 272 19.93 -7.16 25.94
C ASP A 272 18.87 -6.30 25.25
N ILE A 273 17.87 -6.95 24.65
CA ILE A 273 16.76 -6.26 23.95
C ILE A 273 15.90 -5.47 24.93
N TYR A 274 15.52 -6.06 26.08
CA TYR A 274 14.70 -5.36 27.07
C TYR A 274 15.49 -4.30 27.86
N GLY A 275 16.82 -4.35 27.81
CA GLY A 275 17.71 -3.43 28.51
C GLY A 275 17.97 -2.12 27.75
N ILE A 276 17.49 -1.98 26.52
CA ILE A 276 17.71 -0.77 25.73
C ILE A 276 16.99 0.43 26.34
N ASN A 277 17.57 1.62 26.16
CA ASN A 277 16.97 2.85 26.67
C ASN A 277 15.98 3.43 25.65
N LEU A 278 14.69 3.19 25.86
CA LEU A 278 13.63 3.69 24.99
C LEU A 278 13.62 5.23 24.86
N SER A 279 14.16 5.97 25.83
CA SER A 279 14.19 7.45 25.77
C SER A 279 15.19 8.01 24.76
N GLU A 280 16.15 7.19 24.31
CA GLU A 280 17.17 7.58 23.34
C GLU A 280 16.74 7.29 21.89
N MET A 281 15.54 6.74 21.69
CA MET A 281 15.02 6.37 20.38
C MET A 281 13.83 7.23 20.01
N GLN A 282 13.69 7.54 18.73
CA GLN A 282 12.49 8.21 18.22
C GLN A 282 11.29 7.25 18.24
N GLN A 283 10.34 7.52 19.13
CA GLN A 283 9.01 6.91 19.08
C GLN A 283 8.21 7.53 17.92
N LEU A 284 7.53 6.68 17.13
CA LEU A 284 6.73 7.07 15.97
C LEU A 284 5.27 6.61 16.06
N GLU A 285 4.86 6.07 17.21
CA GLU A 285 3.49 5.65 17.49
C GLU A 285 3.02 6.20 18.84
N TYR A 286 1.83 6.80 18.86
CA TYR A 286 1.22 7.42 20.05
C TYR A 286 -0.28 7.16 20.08
N LEU A 287 -0.66 5.89 20.11
CA LEU A 287 -2.05 5.44 20.19
C LEU A 287 -2.58 5.55 21.63
N TYR A 288 -3.90 5.55 21.75
CA TYR A 288 -4.57 5.69 23.04
C TYR A 288 -4.15 4.62 24.04
N ARG A 289 -3.57 5.05 25.17
CA ARG A 289 -3.05 4.16 26.23
C ARG A 289 -2.04 3.14 25.71
N SER A 290 -1.43 3.41 24.56
CA SER A 290 -0.30 2.63 24.08
C SER A 290 0.92 2.94 24.95
N PRO A 291 1.67 1.91 25.35
CA PRO A 291 2.96 2.09 26.00
C PRO A 291 4.07 2.54 25.03
N GLY A 292 3.77 2.73 23.74
CA GLY A 292 4.74 3.00 22.69
C GLY A 292 5.34 1.69 22.18
N MET A 293 5.01 1.33 20.94
CA MET A 293 5.39 0.06 20.33
C MET A 293 6.26 0.22 19.10
N LEU A 294 5.99 1.26 18.30
CA LEU A 294 6.68 1.49 17.03
C LEU A 294 7.68 2.64 17.18
N TYR A 295 8.93 2.32 16.93
CA TYR A 295 10.07 3.25 16.99
C TYR A 295 10.74 3.32 15.63
N ASP A 296 11.52 4.39 15.42
CA ASP A 296 12.43 4.48 14.28
C ASP A 296 13.38 3.27 14.24
N MET A 297 13.39 2.56 13.11
CA MET A 297 14.14 1.32 12.98
C MET A 297 15.64 1.52 13.12
N ALA A 298 16.19 2.61 12.59
CA ALA A 298 17.62 2.87 12.68
C ALA A 298 18.03 3.19 14.12
N ASP A 299 17.22 3.97 14.84
CA ASP A 299 17.47 4.25 16.27
C ASP A 299 17.48 2.97 17.10
N TYR A 300 16.55 2.04 16.84
CA TYR A 300 16.51 0.73 17.52
C TYR A 300 17.78 -0.09 17.24
N ILE A 301 18.14 -0.27 15.97
CA ILE A 301 19.31 -1.08 15.58
C ILE A 301 20.60 -0.48 16.13
N LYS A 302 20.72 0.84 16.20
CA LYS A 302 21.88 1.55 16.77
C LYS A 302 22.14 1.22 18.24
N GLN A 303 21.10 0.86 19.02
CA GLN A 303 21.28 0.49 20.42
C GLN A 303 22.01 -0.85 20.59
N LEU A 304 21.92 -1.74 19.59
CA LEU A 304 22.34 -3.14 19.69
C LEU A 304 23.56 -3.45 18.79
N ALA A 305 23.76 -2.69 17.73
CA ALA A 305 24.80 -2.94 16.74
C ALA A 305 26.18 -2.41 17.16
N THR A 306 27.22 -3.12 16.76
CA THR A 306 28.57 -2.53 16.66
C THR A 306 28.61 -1.49 15.53
N ALA A 307 29.65 -0.65 15.50
CA ALA A 307 29.81 0.36 14.45
C ALA A 307 29.86 -0.23 13.03
N GLU A 308 30.51 -1.39 12.86
CA GLU A 308 30.60 -2.10 11.57
C GLU A 308 29.24 -2.66 11.15
N GLN A 309 28.56 -3.35 12.07
CA GLN A 309 27.20 -3.87 11.83
C GLN A 309 26.21 -2.75 11.49
N TYR A 310 26.28 -1.61 12.20
CA TYR A 310 25.41 -0.47 11.94
C TYR A 310 25.67 0.18 10.58
N SER A 311 26.94 0.22 10.14
CA SER A 311 27.31 0.66 8.79
C SER A 311 26.68 -0.25 7.74
N ASN A 312 26.83 -1.57 7.88
CA ASN A 312 26.25 -2.53 6.94
C ASN A 312 24.71 -2.46 6.91
N PHE A 313 24.07 -2.33 8.09
CA PHE A 313 22.63 -2.10 8.19
C PHE A 313 22.20 -0.83 7.44
N THR A 314 22.93 0.27 7.60
CA THR A 314 22.63 1.54 6.93
C THR A 314 22.72 1.39 5.41
N ASP A 315 23.76 0.72 4.89
CA ASP A 315 23.91 0.45 3.46
C ASP A 315 22.76 -0.40 2.89
N CYS A 316 22.25 -1.36 3.65
CA CYS A 316 21.07 -2.15 3.27
C CYS A 316 19.79 -1.32 3.35
N LEU A 317 19.62 -0.51 4.40
CA LEU A 317 18.46 0.34 4.59
C LEU A 317 18.33 1.39 3.48
N GLU A 318 19.42 2.01 3.03
CA GLU A 318 19.41 3.00 1.95
C GLU A 318 19.01 2.39 0.59
N LYS A 319 19.25 1.10 0.38
CA LYS A 319 18.76 0.38 -0.81
C LYS A 319 17.29 0.01 -0.69
N ALA A 320 16.83 -0.32 0.52
CA ALA A 320 15.45 -0.66 0.78
C ALA A 320 14.53 0.55 0.82
N VAL A 321 14.95 1.69 1.37
CA VAL A 321 14.14 2.91 1.51
C VAL A 321 14.66 3.97 0.53
N LEU A 322 14.09 3.97 -0.68
CA LEU A 322 14.55 4.81 -1.80
C LEU A 322 14.21 6.29 -1.61
N TYR A 323 13.10 6.57 -0.96
CA TYR A 323 12.65 7.90 -0.63
C TYR A 323 12.10 7.93 0.78
N LYS A 324 12.36 9.03 1.49
CA LYS A 324 11.78 9.30 2.79
C LYS A 324 11.74 10.80 3.04
N ALA A 325 10.62 11.30 3.56
CA ALA A 325 10.47 12.70 3.94
C ALA A 325 9.58 12.84 5.17
N HIS A 326 9.85 13.86 5.97
CA HIS A 326 9.04 14.20 7.12
C HIS A 326 9.03 15.70 7.38
N THR A 327 7.93 16.19 7.93
CA THR A 327 7.85 17.53 8.53
C THR A 327 8.57 17.54 9.89
N PRO A 328 8.95 18.71 10.44
CA PRO A 328 9.64 18.79 11.73
C PRO A 328 8.87 18.16 12.90
N LYS A 329 7.55 18.03 12.76
CA LYS A 329 6.67 17.34 13.71
C LYS A 329 5.74 16.40 12.96
N ALA A 330 5.34 15.31 13.61
CA ALA A 330 4.24 14.45 13.19
C ALA A 330 3.01 14.68 14.08
N TYR A 331 1.83 14.55 13.50
CA TYR A 331 0.57 14.59 14.25
C TYR A 331 0.23 13.22 14.80
N TYR A 332 -0.35 13.20 16.00
CA TYR A 332 -0.91 12.02 16.64
C TYR A 332 -2.18 12.40 17.39
N ALA A 333 -3.28 11.69 17.14
CA ALA A 333 -4.57 11.95 17.79
C ALA A 333 -4.48 11.85 19.34
N TYR A 334 -3.56 11.04 19.86
CA TYR A 334 -3.31 10.88 21.30
C TYR A 334 -1.89 11.28 21.73
N GLY A 335 -1.20 12.11 20.94
CA GLY A 335 0.11 12.65 21.29
C GLY A 335 0.10 13.46 22.60
N TYR A 336 1.15 13.28 23.42
CA TYR A 336 1.38 14.01 24.68
C TYR A 336 2.83 14.52 24.73
N PRO A 337 3.11 15.78 25.15
CA PRO A 337 2.21 16.76 25.75
C PRO A 337 1.32 17.53 24.76
N SER A 338 1.47 17.28 23.46
CA SER A 338 0.64 17.85 22.40
C SER A 338 0.43 16.85 21.27
N ASN A 339 -0.62 17.05 20.48
CA ASN A 339 -0.87 16.24 19.29
C ASN A 339 0.20 16.35 18.20
N ALA A 340 1.04 17.39 18.23
CA ALA A 340 2.17 17.53 17.30
C ALA A 340 3.49 17.29 18.04
N LEU A 341 4.17 16.20 17.73
CA LEU A 341 5.39 15.77 18.42
C LEU A 341 6.60 15.83 17.47
N PRO A 342 7.79 16.20 17.98
CA PRO A 342 8.98 16.34 17.13
C PRO A 342 9.41 14.99 16.53
N VAL A 343 9.91 15.06 15.30
CA VAL A 343 10.57 13.96 14.60
C VAL A 343 12.04 14.34 14.46
N ASN A 344 12.87 13.84 15.38
CA ASN A 344 14.30 14.17 15.49
C ASN A 344 15.20 13.15 14.78
N SER A 345 14.75 11.90 14.67
CA SER A 345 15.36 10.84 13.88
C SER A 345 14.31 10.26 12.94
N TYR A 346 14.70 9.89 11.72
CA TYR A 346 13.77 9.39 10.72
C TYR A 346 14.47 8.58 9.63
N CYS A 347 14.29 7.27 9.67
CA CYS A 347 14.84 6.31 8.73
C CYS A 347 13.81 5.86 7.69
N GLY A 348 12.55 6.28 7.83
CA GLY A 348 11.44 5.98 6.93
C GLY A 348 10.66 4.71 7.26
N LEU A 349 11.15 3.88 8.18
CA LEU A 349 10.45 2.67 8.64
C LEU A 349 10.37 2.65 10.16
N THR A 350 9.22 2.23 10.68
CA THR A 350 9.11 1.85 12.07
C THR A 350 9.44 0.38 12.29
N VAL A 351 9.78 0.02 13.52
CA VAL A 351 9.94 -1.36 13.98
C VAL A 351 9.33 -1.52 15.37
N PHE A 352 8.78 -2.69 15.65
CA PHE A 352 8.40 -3.07 16.99
C PHE A 352 9.61 -3.28 17.88
N VAL A 353 9.55 -2.70 19.08
CA VAL A 353 10.58 -2.90 20.10
C VAL A 353 10.02 -3.77 21.22
N PRO A 354 10.49 -5.03 21.37
CA PRO A 354 10.08 -5.90 22.46
C PRO A 354 10.40 -5.31 23.85
N GLN A 355 9.44 -5.38 24.77
CA GLN A 355 9.52 -4.81 26.12
C GLN A 355 9.12 -5.83 27.21
N PRO A 356 9.53 -5.62 28.49
CA PRO A 356 9.28 -6.58 29.58
C PRO A 356 7.80 -7.02 29.76
N LYS A 357 7.64 -8.33 29.99
CA LYS A 357 6.42 -9.16 29.85
C LYS A 357 5.13 -8.75 30.58
N GLN A 358 5.15 -7.87 31.59
CA GLN A 358 3.95 -7.65 32.42
C GLN A 358 2.83 -6.89 31.70
N SER A 359 3.17 -6.04 30.72
CA SER A 359 2.19 -5.28 29.93
C SER A 359 2.10 -5.71 28.45
N PHE A 360 2.95 -6.64 27.98
CA PHE A 360 3.11 -6.93 26.54
C PHE A 360 3.06 -8.41 26.15
N SER A 361 2.95 -9.34 27.11
CA SER A 361 3.01 -10.79 26.81
C SER A 361 2.11 -11.19 25.65
N LYS A 362 0.84 -10.76 25.64
CA LYS A 362 -0.11 -11.08 24.56
C LYS A 362 0.27 -10.48 23.20
N ILE A 363 0.70 -9.21 23.13
CA ILE A 363 1.19 -8.62 21.87
C ILE A 363 2.39 -9.41 21.38
N PHE A 364 3.33 -9.68 22.29
CA PHE A 364 4.58 -10.30 21.91
C PHE A 364 4.34 -11.73 21.42
N ASP A 365 3.53 -12.52 22.12
CA ASP A 365 3.13 -13.85 21.68
C ASP A 365 2.46 -13.81 20.30
N TRP A 366 1.55 -12.86 20.08
CA TRP A 366 0.93 -12.64 18.77
C TRP A 366 1.97 -12.29 17.69
N TYR A 367 2.91 -11.40 18.00
CA TYR A 367 3.98 -10.97 17.10
C TYR A 367 4.83 -12.16 16.66
N LYS A 368 5.22 -13.02 17.61
CA LYS A 368 5.99 -14.24 17.33
C LYS A 368 5.23 -15.21 16.43
N GLU A 369 3.94 -15.37 16.69
CA GLU A 369 3.11 -16.36 16.00
C GLU A 369 2.77 -15.94 14.57
N ARG A 370 2.38 -14.66 14.37
CA ARG A 370 1.73 -14.20 13.14
C ARG A 370 2.52 -13.24 12.27
N VAL A 371 3.60 -12.62 12.76
CA VAL A 371 4.39 -11.67 11.96
C VAL A 371 5.62 -12.35 11.38
N SER A 372 5.72 -12.42 10.05
CA SER A 372 6.85 -13.11 9.40
C SER A 372 8.20 -12.46 9.67
N TRP A 373 8.24 -11.14 9.92
CA TRP A 373 9.47 -10.43 10.27
C TRP A 373 10.11 -10.98 11.54
N TYR A 374 9.32 -11.30 12.58
CA TYR A 374 9.87 -11.86 13.82
C TYR A 374 10.67 -13.13 13.54
N LYS A 375 10.04 -14.08 12.85
CA LYS A 375 10.65 -15.36 12.47
C LYS A 375 11.84 -15.20 11.53
N ALA A 376 11.91 -14.10 10.78
CA ALA A 376 12.99 -13.87 9.84
C ALA A 376 14.25 -13.29 10.49
N VAL A 377 14.13 -12.58 11.62
CA VAL A 377 15.28 -11.92 12.27
C VAL A 377 15.63 -12.46 13.65
N TYR A 378 14.69 -13.07 14.37
CA TYR A 378 14.91 -13.61 15.72
C TYR A 378 14.98 -15.14 15.80
N GLU A 379 14.51 -15.85 14.77
CA GLU A 379 14.58 -17.32 14.62
C GLU A 379 15.48 -17.66 13.43
#